data_AF-A0A1B7VLN2-F1
#
_entry.id   AF-A0A1B7VLN2-F1
#
_cell.length_a   1.000
_cell.length_b   1.000
_cell.length_c   1.000
_cell.angle_alpha   90.00
_cell.angle_beta   90.00
_cell.angle_gamma   90.00
#
_symmetry.space_group_name_H-M   'P 1'
#
loop_
_entity.id
_entity.type
_entity.pdbx_description
1 polymer ?
#
loop_
_entity_poly.entity_id
_entity_poly.type
_entity_poly.pdbx_seq_one_letter_code
_entity_poly.pdbx_strand_id
1 'polypeptide(L)' 'MAAANMGSMITSSAGGADIHICSTPLPIPPHGPGVVIDGSSTVFINGLPACSMGCTILEAVGPPNKIVSGCSTVLIG' A
#
# COMPACT_ATOMS: atom_id res chain seq x y z
N MET A 1 -7.56 19.06 4.72
CA MET A 1 -8.19 18.29 5.82
C MET A 1 -8.52 16.87 5.37
N ALA A 2 -9.25 16.68 4.27
CA ALA A 2 -9.63 15.36 3.76
C ALA A 2 -8.42 14.41 3.59
N ALA A 3 -7.39 14.80 2.83
CA ALA A 3 -6.21 13.96 2.59
C ALA A 3 -5.43 13.57 3.87
N ALA A 4 -5.33 14.48 4.84
CA ALA A 4 -4.69 14.19 6.11
C ALA A 4 -5.53 13.21 6.96
N ASN A 5 -6.86 13.37 6.96
CA ASN A 5 -7.75 12.47 7.69
C ASN A 5 -7.74 11.06 7.08
N MET A 6 -7.89 10.95 5.76
CA MET A 6 -7.82 9.66 5.05
C MET A 6 -6.43 9.03 5.18
N GLY A 7 -5.37 9.84 5.15
CA GLY A 7 -4.02 9.35 5.37
C GLY A 7 -3.83 8.76 6.76
N SER A 8 -4.31 9.45 7.80
CA SER A 8 -4.29 8.94 9.17
C SER A 8 -5.12 7.66 9.31
N MET A 9 -6.28 7.59 8.62
CA MET A 9 -7.10 6.37 8.59
C MET A 9 -6.32 5.21 7.99
N ILE A 10 -5.71 5.34 6.82
CA ILE A 10 -4.93 4.26 6.19
C ILE A 10 -3.79 3.79 7.10
N THR A 11 -2.97 4.71 7.62
CA THR A 11 -1.84 4.34 8.49
C THR A 11 -2.29 3.62 9.77
N SER A 12 -3.42 4.02 10.36
CA SER A 12 -3.95 3.39 11.58
C SER A 12 -4.73 2.11 11.34
N SER A 13 -5.43 2.00 10.21
CA SER A 13 -6.29 0.87 9.87
C SER A 13 -5.64 -0.20 9.01
N ALA A 14 -4.40 0.01 8.53
CA ALA A 14 -3.67 -1.01 7.77
C ALA A 14 -3.51 -2.32 8.54
N GLY A 15 -3.61 -2.30 9.88
CA GLY A 15 -3.60 -3.53 10.69
C GLY A 15 -2.29 -4.30 10.58
N GLY A 16 -1.19 -3.61 10.30
CA GLY A 16 0.13 -4.20 10.06
C GLY A 16 0.39 -4.62 8.61
N ALA A 17 -0.59 -4.51 7.71
CA ALA A 17 -0.35 -4.68 6.28
C ALA A 17 0.64 -3.62 5.78
N ASP A 18 1.37 -3.94 4.71
CA ASP A 18 2.37 -3.04 4.16
C ASP A 18 1.71 -1.75 3.65
N ILE A 19 2.32 -0.63 4.05
CA ILE A 19 1.96 0.71 3.60
C ILE A 19 3.15 1.37 2.90
N HIS A 20 2.86 2.32 2.02
CA HIS A 20 3.87 3.20 1.45
C HIS A 20 3.39 4.65 1.49
N ILE A 21 4.25 5.59 1.10
CA ILE A 21 3.88 6.99 0.93
C ILE A 21 3.99 7.41 -0.53
N CYS A 22 2.88 7.82 -1.13
CA CYS A 22 2.86 8.38 -2.46
C CYS A 22 3.01 9.91 -2.37
N SER A 23 4.19 10.40 -2.77
CA SER A 23 4.51 11.84 -2.74
C SER A 23 3.98 12.61 -3.96
N THR A 24 3.26 11.95 -4.86
CA THR A 24 2.68 12.58 -6.06
C THR A 24 1.67 13.67 -5.66
N PRO A 25 1.87 14.93 -6.10
CA PRO A 25 0.91 15.99 -5.86
C PRO A 25 -0.40 15.80 -6.66
N LEU A 26 -1.53 16.21 -6.08
CA LEU A 26 -2.84 16.23 -6.71
C LEU A 26 -3.55 17.55 -6.37
N PRO A 27 -3.24 18.64 -7.10
CA PRO A 27 -2.76 19.87 -6.42
C PRO A 27 -2.11 19.64 -5.03
N ILE A 28 -1.87 20.66 -4.21
CA ILE A 28 -1.45 20.38 -2.81
C ILE A 28 -2.70 19.99 -2.02
N PRO A 29 -2.71 18.90 -1.21
CA PRO A 29 -1.60 18.05 -0.73
C PRO A 29 -1.32 16.77 -1.58
N PRO A 30 -0.20 16.04 -1.33
CA PRO A 30 0.11 14.78 -2.02
C PRO A 30 -0.86 13.64 -1.70
N HIS A 31 -0.83 12.58 -2.50
CA HIS A 31 -1.68 11.39 -2.37
C HIS A 31 -1.66 10.76 -0.97
N GLY A 32 -0.54 10.87 -0.26
CA GLY A 32 -0.42 10.44 1.13
C GLY A 32 -0.09 8.95 1.26
N PRO A 33 -0.38 8.33 2.41
CA PRO A 33 -0.12 6.92 2.61
C PRO A 33 -1.11 6.07 1.82
N GLY A 34 -0.64 4.91 1.36
CA GLY A 34 -1.44 3.88 0.74
C GLY A 34 -1.17 2.52 1.35
N VAL A 35 -2.13 1.60 1.25
CA VAL A 35 -2.07 0.25 1.82
C VAL A 35 -2.23 -0.80 0.72
N VAL A 36 -1.51 -1.92 0.84
CA VAL A 36 -1.68 -3.07 -0.07
C VAL A 36 -3.01 -3.78 0.23
N ILE A 37 -3.81 -4.04 -0.80
CA ILE A 37 -5.17 -4.60 -0.64
C ILE A 37 -5.37 -6.00 -1.23
N ASP A 38 -4.37 -6.54 -1.92
CA ASP A 38 -4.44 -7.80 -2.67
C ASP A 38 -3.12 -8.60 -2.56
N GLY A 39 -2.64 -8.81 -1.33
CA GLY A 39 -1.52 -9.71 -1.04
C GLY A 39 -1.80 -11.19 -1.40
N SER A 40 -0.80 -12.06 -1.20
CA SER A 40 -0.91 -13.49 -1.52
C SER A 40 -2.04 -14.18 -0.74
N SER A 41 -2.73 -15.12 -1.41
CA SER A 41 -3.77 -15.96 -0.79
C SER A 41 -3.22 -17.21 -0.10
N THR A 42 -1.93 -17.53 -0.29
CA THR A 42 -1.32 -18.78 0.20
C THR A 42 -0.10 -18.56 1.08
N VAL A 43 0.62 -17.45 0.89
CA VAL A 43 1.84 -17.12 1.65
C VAL A 43 1.54 -16.01 2.65
N PHE A 44 1.73 -16.34 3.93
CA PHE A 44 1.56 -15.41 5.03
C PHE A 44 2.91 -15.14 5.71
N ILE A 45 3.25 -13.86 5.88
CA ILE A 45 4.43 -13.41 6.63
C ILE A 45 3.93 -12.70 7.87
N ASN A 46 4.38 -13.13 9.04
CA ASN A 46 3.89 -12.62 10.33
C ASN A 46 2.35 -12.67 10.48
N GLY A 47 1.70 -13.67 9.86
CA GLY A 47 0.24 -13.84 9.92
C GLY A 47 -0.55 -12.92 8.98
N LEU A 48 0.11 -12.14 8.13
CA LEU A 48 -0.52 -11.27 7.13
C LEU A 48 -0.22 -11.77 5.71
N PRO A 49 -1.15 -11.59 4.75
CA PRO A 49 -0.91 -11.87 3.33
C PRO A 49 0.38 -11.21 2.85
N ALA A 50 1.30 -11.99 2.29
CA ALA A 50 2.57 -11.45 1.82
C ALA A 50 2.36 -10.55 0.59
N CYS A 51 2.91 -9.33 0.62
CA CYS A 51 2.89 -8.43 -0.53
C CYS A 51 3.96 -8.85 -1.56
N SER A 52 3.62 -8.75 -2.84
CA SER A 52 4.50 -9.16 -3.94
C SER A 52 4.39 -8.20 -5.13
N MET A 53 5.29 -8.37 -6.10
CA MET A 53 5.26 -7.59 -7.34
C MET A 53 3.90 -7.77 -8.04
N GLY A 54 3.25 -6.67 -8.39
CA GLY A 54 1.93 -6.64 -9.03
C GLY A 54 0.75 -6.39 -8.07
N CYS A 55 0.97 -6.44 -6.75
CA CYS A 55 -0.06 -6.04 -5.78
C CYS A 55 -0.46 -4.57 -5.97
N THR A 56 -1.74 -4.32 -5.78
CA THR A 56 -2.42 -3.02 -5.76
C THR A 56 -2.24 -2.32 -4.43
N ILE A 57 -1.85 -1.06 -4.51
CA ILE A 57 -1.81 -0.13 -3.39
C ILE A 57 -2.97 0.84 -3.55
N LEU A 58 -3.84 0.91 -2.55
CA LEU A 58 -4.90 1.91 -2.46
C LEU A 58 -4.38 3.13 -1.70
N GLU A 59 -4.30 4.28 -2.37
CA GLU A 59 -3.83 5.55 -1.79
C GLU A 59 -4.95 6.31 -1.08
N ALA A 60 -4.60 7.20 -0.14
CA ALA A 60 -5.58 7.99 0.59
C ALA A 60 -6.43 8.92 -0.31
N VAL A 61 -5.80 9.61 -1.27
CA VAL A 61 -6.50 10.55 -2.18
C VAL A 61 -6.01 10.49 -3.62
N GLY A 62 -5.37 9.40 -4.02
CA GLY A 62 -4.84 9.18 -5.36
C GLY A 62 -5.44 7.95 -6.05
N PRO A 63 -5.20 7.78 -7.37
CA PRO A 63 -5.50 6.52 -8.04
C PRO A 63 -4.68 5.37 -7.45
N PRO A 64 -5.13 4.10 -7.58
CA PRO A 64 -4.35 2.96 -7.13
C PRO A 64 -3.00 2.84 -7.85
N ASN A 65 -1.97 2.40 -7.14
CA ASN A 65 -0.65 2.12 -7.67
C ASN A 65 -0.35 0.62 -7.65
N LYS A 66 0.78 0.23 -8.25
CA LYS A 66 1.27 -1.15 -8.29
C LYS A 66 2.66 -1.26 -7.69
N ILE A 67 2.91 -2.34 -6.96
CA ILE A 67 4.28 -2.73 -6.57
C ILE A 67 5.00 -3.20 -7.84
N VAL A 68 5.95 -2.40 -8.32
CA VAL A 68 6.67 -2.67 -9.58
C VAL A 68 7.90 -3.55 -9.41
N SER A 69 8.39 -3.71 -8.17
CA SER A 69 9.60 -4.48 -7.88
C SER A 69 9.59 -5.03 -6.46
N GLY A 70 10.08 -6.25 -6.28
CA GLY A 70 10.35 -6.87 -4.99
C GLY A 70 11.81 -7.34 -4.89
N CYS A 71 12.08 -8.30 -4.02
CA CYS A 71 13.41 -8.92 -3.92
C CYS A 71 13.73 -9.75 -5.16
N SER A 72 14.90 -9.53 -5.77
CA SER A 72 15.31 -10.21 -7.02
C SER A 72 15.46 -11.74 -6.92
N THR A 73 15.61 -12.27 -5.71
CA THR A 73 15.85 -13.71 -5.47
C THR A 73 14.65 -14.43 -4.86
N VAL A 74 13.54 -13.72 -4.59
CA VAL A 74 12.36 -14.28 -3.93
C VAL A 74 11.11 -13.96 -4.75
N LEU A 75 10.44 -15.01 -5.21
CA LEU A 75 9.15 -14.93 -5.88
C LEU A 75 8.08 -15.51 -4.96
N ILE A 76 7.00 -14.75 -4.77
CA ILE A 76 5.86 -15.12 -3.92
C ILE A 76 4.68 -15.45 -4.84
N GLY A 77 4.09 -16.64 -4.64
CA GLY A 77 2.93 -17.16 -5.37
C GLY A 77 1.62 -17.05 -4.61
#